data_AF-A0A2V6FD77-F1
#
_entry.id   AF-A0A2V6FD77-F1
#
_cell.length_a   1.000
_cell.length_b   1.000
_cell.length_c   1.000
_cell.angle_alpha   90.00
_cell.angle_beta   90.00
_cell.angle_gamma   90.00
#
_symmetry.space_group_name_H-M   'P 1'
#
loop_
_entity.id
_entity.type
_entity.pdbx_description
1 polymer ?
#
loop_
_entity_poly.entity_id
_entity_poly.type
_entity_poly.pdbx_seq_one_letter_code
_entity_poly.pdbx_strand_id
1 'polypeptide(L)'
;MELSAFDIFMRAFSAGALSLLLITTGARADSALGAPHSAFRTVSFRNEVVAVLSKAGCSAGTCHGNKNGKGGFKLSLRGQDPDVDYIALTDFVEADHSSRP
;
A
#
# COMPACT_ATOMS: atom_id res chain seq x y z
N MET A 1 50.10 -13.55 40.02
CA MET A 1 48.65 -13.38 40.26
C MET A 1 48.16 -12.09 39.60
N GLU A 2 48.45 -11.90 38.31
CA GLU A 2 47.89 -10.81 37.48
C GLU A 2 47.46 -11.50 36.17
N LEU A 3 46.48 -12.39 36.26
CA LEU A 3 45.73 -12.77 35.05
C LEU A 3 44.93 -11.52 34.69
N SER A 4 45.53 -10.73 33.80
CA SER A 4 45.10 -9.41 33.38
C SER A 4 43.60 -9.41 33.08
N ALA A 5 42.86 -8.53 33.76
CA ALA A 5 41.46 -8.25 33.49
C ALA A 5 41.19 -7.94 32.01
N PHE A 6 42.23 -7.59 31.26
CA PHE A 6 42.25 -7.40 29.81
C PHE A 6 41.89 -8.68 29.04
N ASP A 7 42.36 -9.87 29.46
CA ASP A 7 42.02 -11.15 28.81
C ASP A 7 40.57 -11.54 29.04
N ILE A 8 40.03 -11.25 30.24
CA ILE A 8 38.62 -11.46 30.57
C ILE A 8 37.75 -10.53 29.74
N PHE A 9 38.16 -9.27 29.59
CA PHE A 9 37.48 -8.28 28.76
C PHE A 9 37.49 -8.65 27.27
N MET A 10 38.63 -9.13 26.74
CA MET A 10 38.76 -9.56 25.34
C MET A 10 37.91 -10.81 25.04
N ARG A 11 37.81 -11.76 26.00
CA ARG A 11 36.92 -12.93 25.90
C ARG A 11 35.43 -12.58 26.04
N ALA A 12 35.08 -11.56 26.82
CA ALA A 12 33.71 -11.06 26.92
C ALA A 12 33.27 -10.35 25.63
N PHE A 13 34.19 -9.62 24.99
CA PHE A 13 33.91 -8.92 23.73
C PHE A 13 33.68 -9.90 22.57
N SER A 14 34.43 -10.99 22.48
CA SER A 14 34.22 -12.03 21.45
C SER A 14 32.90 -12.79 21.63
N ALA A 15 32.46 -13.03 22.87
CA ALA A 15 31.15 -13.64 23.15
C ALA A 15 29.97 -12.67 22.86
N GLY A 16 30.14 -11.38 23.13
CA GLY A 16 29.13 -10.34 22.88
C GLY A 16 28.94 -10.02 21.40
N ALA A 17 30.01 -9.99 20.61
CA ALA A 17 29.94 -9.75 19.16
C ALA A 17 29.23 -10.90 18.41
N LEU A 18 29.36 -12.14 18.89
CA LEU A 18 28.72 -13.30 18.27
C LEU A 18 27.20 -13.34 18.52
N SER A 19 26.73 -12.82 19.66
CA SER A 19 25.30 -12.74 19.98
C SER A 19 24.58 -11.63 19.20
N LEU A 20 25.27 -10.53 18.85
CA LEU A 20 24.68 -9.43 18.10
C LEU A 20 24.56 -9.72 16.58
N LEU A 21 25.37 -10.63 16.05
CA LEU A 21 25.30 -11.04 14.63
C LEU A 21 24.08 -11.93 14.31
N LEU A 22 23.50 -12.61 15.32
CA LEU A 22 22.29 -13.42 15.15
C LEU A 22 20.98 -12.59 15.08
N ILE A 23 21.02 -11.30 15.44
CA ILE A 23 19.82 -10.43 15.45
C ILE A 23 19.59 -9.75 14.08
N THR A 24 20.61 -9.64 13.23
CA THR A 24 20.48 -9.00 11.89
C THR A 24 20.03 -9.96 10.79
N THR A 25 20.04 -11.28 11.03
CA THR A 25 19.48 -12.28 10.12
C THR A 25 18.15 -12.79 10.64
N GLY A 26 17.19 -11.87 10.79
CA GLY A 26 15.77 -12.21 10.88
C GLY A 26 15.26 -12.84 9.58
N ALA A 27 15.82 -13.98 9.18
CA ALA A 27 15.29 -14.82 8.13
C ALA A 27 14.11 -15.62 8.70
N ARG A 28 12.99 -14.94 8.96
CA ARG A 28 11.69 -15.61 8.93
C ARG A 28 11.38 -15.90 7.47
N ALA A 29 11.89 -17.01 6.97
CA ALA A 29 11.35 -17.65 5.79
C ALA A 29 10.05 -18.37 6.20
N ASP A 30 9.05 -17.60 6.62
CA ASP A 30 7.67 -18.07 6.59
C ASP A 30 7.28 -18.05 5.12
N SER A 31 7.68 -19.11 4.43
CA SER A 31 7.17 -19.44 3.11
C SER A 31 5.67 -19.48 3.24
N ALA A 32 4.99 -18.42 2.80
CA ALA A 32 3.57 -18.48 2.55
C ALA A 32 3.40 -19.53 1.46
N LEU A 33 3.11 -20.77 1.88
CA LEU A 33 2.58 -21.81 1.01
C LEU A 33 1.47 -21.13 0.20
N GLY A 34 1.63 -21.19 -1.12
CA GLY A 34 0.78 -20.49 -2.07
C GLY A 34 -0.67 -20.52 -1.63
N ALA A 35 -1.19 -19.36 -1.26
CA ALA A 35 -2.63 -19.16 -1.23
C ALA A 35 -3.14 -19.63 -2.60
N PRO A 36 -4.21 -20.44 -2.65
CA PRO A 36 -4.80 -20.79 -3.94
C PRO A 36 -5.00 -19.49 -4.71
N HIS A 37 -4.54 -19.43 -5.96
CA HIS A 37 -4.85 -18.30 -6.82
C HIS A 37 -6.36 -18.28 -7.01
N SER A 38 -6.98 -17.50 -6.12
CA SER A 38 -8.32 -16.97 -6.07
C SER A 38 -9.40 -17.86 -6.68
N ALA A 39 -10.15 -18.57 -5.83
CA ALA A 39 -11.58 -18.62 -6.06
C ALA A 39 -12.05 -17.17 -6.23
N PHE A 40 -12.63 -16.80 -7.39
CA PHE A 40 -12.98 -15.42 -7.76
C PHE A 40 -13.67 -14.71 -6.58
N ARG A 41 -12.89 -13.97 -5.80
CA ARG A 41 -13.42 -13.17 -4.70
C ARG A 41 -14.15 -11.99 -5.32
N THR A 42 -15.39 -11.77 -4.90
CA THR A 42 -16.16 -10.60 -5.31
C THR A 42 -15.38 -9.33 -4.97
N VAL A 43 -15.15 -8.49 -5.99
CA VAL A 43 -14.49 -7.19 -5.83
C VAL A 43 -15.50 -6.22 -5.24
N SER A 44 -15.16 -5.56 -4.13
CA SER A 44 -15.95 -4.45 -3.60
C SER A 44 -15.46 -3.12 -4.19
N PHE A 45 -16.39 -2.36 -4.76
CA PHE A 45 -16.07 -1.05 -5.31
C PHE A 45 -15.53 -0.09 -4.23
N ARG A 46 -16.19 -0.04 -3.07
CA ARG A 46 -15.81 0.82 -1.95
C ARG A 46 -14.42 0.48 -1.39
N ASN A 47 -14.08 -0.80 -1.28
CA ASN A 47 -12.87 -1.21 -0.56
C ASN A 47 -11.66 -1.35 -1.49
N GLU A 48 -11.87 -1.82 -2.72
CA GLU A 48 -10.80 -2.02 -3.69
C GLU A 48 -10.64 -0.82 -4.63
N VAL A 49 -11.72 -0.41 -5.31
CA VAL A 49 -11.63 0.58 -6.39
C VAL A 49 -11.41 1.99 -5.84
N VAL A 50 -12.25 2.41 -4.89
CA VAL A 50 -12.13 3.76 -4.27
C VAL A 50 -10.78 3.91 -3.56
N ALA A 51 -10.25 2.85 -2.95
CA ALA A 51 -8.93 2.86 -2.34
C ALA A 51 -7.83 3.12 -3.37
N VAL A 52 -7.86 2.46 -4.53
CA VAL A 52 -6.89 2.68 -5.62
C VAL A 52 -6.98 4.11 -6.15
N LEU A 53 -8.19 4.62 -6.43
CA LEU A 53 -8.37 5.98 -6.94
C LEU A 53 -7.89 7.05 -5.95
N SER A 54 -8.12 6.82 -4.66
CA SER A 54 -7.67 7.71 -3.60
C SER A 54 -6.16 7.67 -3.42
N LYS A 55 -5.56 6.47 -3.51
CA LYS A 55 -4.11 6.29 -3.43
C LYS A 55 -3.39 6.92 -4.62
N ALA A 56 -3.98 6.86 -5.81
CA ALA A 56 -3.48 7.50 -7.01
C ALA A 56 -3.69 9.03 -7.02
N GLY A 57 -4.46 9.58 -6.06
CA GLY A 57 -4.75 11.01 -5.97
C GLY A 57 -5.83 11.50 -6.95
N CYS A 58 -6.54 10.60 -7.62
CA CYS A 58 -7.60 10.96 -8.58
C CYS A 58 -8.75 11.69 -7.88
N SER A 59 -9.23 11.14 -6.75
CA SER A 59 -10.27 11.73 -5.90
C SER A 59 -9.73 12.87 -5.02
N ALA A 60 -8.51 13.36 -5.24
CA ALA A 60 -8.00 14.50 -4.48
C ALA A 60 -8.68 15.82 -4.91
N GLY A 61 -8.73 16.78 -3.98
CA GLY A 61 -9.30 18.11 -4.21
C GLY A 61 -8.53 19.00 -5.18
N THR A 62 -7.41 18.53 -5.72
CA THR A 62 -6.63 19.22 -6.76
C THR A 62 -7.18 18.96 -8.16
N CYS A 63 -7.80 17.80 -8.41
CA CYS A 63 -8.29 17.38 -9.72
C CYS A 63 -9.74 16.90 -9.66
N HIS A 64 -9.99 15.59 -9.81
CA HIS A 64 -11.36 15.10 -10.02
C HIS A 64 -12.20 15.06 -8.75
N GLY A 65 -11.59 15.05 -7.56
CA GLY A 65 -12.30 15.15 -6.28
C GLY A 65 -12.64 16.57 -5.84
N ASN A 66 -12.35 17.60 -6.64
CA ASN A 66 -12.66 18.98 -6.29
C ASN A 66 -14.16 19.30 -6.53
N LYS A 67 -14.62 20.47 -6.08
CA LYS A 67 -16.04 20.87 -6.21
C LYS A 67 -16.58 20.81 -7.65
N ASN A 68 -15.73 21.08 -8.64
CA ASN A 68 -16.09 21.19 -10.05
C ASN A 68 -15.65 19.97 -10.89
N GLY A 69 -14.84 19.06 -10.35
CA GLY A 69 -14.13 18.05 -11.13
C GLY A 69 -13.12 18.65 -12.13
N LYS A 70 -12.76 17.87 -13.15
CA LYS A 70 -11.89 18.30 -14.25
C LYS A 70 -12.26 17.58 -15.55
N GLY A 71 -12.31 18.31 -16.67
CA GLY A 71 -12.54 17.72 -18.00
C GLY A 71 -13.90 17.04 -18.15
N GLY A 72 -14.93 17.56 -17.48
CA GLY A 72 -16.27 16.95 -17.46
C GLY A 72 -16.40 15.73 -16.54
N PHE A 73 -15.31 15.30 -15.89
CA PHE A 73 -15.30 14.15 -14.98
C PHE A 73 -15.13 14.59 -13.52
N LYS A 74 -16.00 14.10 -12.65
CA LYS A 74 -16.01 14.43 -11.23
C LYS A 74 -16.18 13.18 -10.36
N LEU A 75 -15.30 13.07 -9.38
CA LEU A 75 -15.38 12.12 -8.28
C LEU A 75 -15.70 12.89 -6.98
N SER A 76 -16.17 12.16 -5.97
CA SER A 76 -16.30 12.59 -4.60
C SER A 76 -14.92 12.87 -4.01
N LEU A 77 -14.83 13.86 -3.12
CA LEU A 77 -13.56 14.25 -2.51
C LEU A 77 -13.06 13.10 -1.63
N ARG A 78 -11.87 12.56 -1.94
CA ARG A 78 -11.21 11.46 -1.21
C ARG A 78 -12.07 10.20 -1.09
N GLY A 79 -12.99 9.96 -2.03
CA GLY A 79 -13.84 8.77 -2.01
C GLY A 79 -14.93 8.78 -0.93
N GLN A 80 -15.37 9.97 -0.52
CA GLN A 80 -16.41 10.16 0.51
C GLN A 80 -17.74 9.51 0.16
N ASP A 81 -18.07 9.44 -1.13
CA ASP A 81 -19.32 8.90 -1.63
C ASP A 81 -19.03 7.92 -2.78
N PRO A 82 -18.87 6.63 -2.47
CA PRO A 82 -18.61 5.59 -3.47
C PRO A 82 -19.76 5.37 -4.45
N ASP A 83 -21.00 5.71 -4.09
CA ASP A 83 -22.14 5.42 -4.95
C ASP A 83 -22.17 6.42 -6.13
N VAL A 84 -21.92 7.71 -5.86
CA VAL A 84 -21.73 8.70 -6.94
C VAL A 84 -20.44 8.46 -7.73
N ASP A 85 -19.37 7.99 -7.09
CA ASP A 85 -18.12 7.65 -7.77
C ASP A 85 -18.30 6.48 -8.74
N TYR A 86 -19.12 5.50 -8.37
CA TYR A 86 -19.45 4.37 -9.23
C TYR A 86 -20.17 4.85 -10.49
N ILE A 87 -21.25 5.63 -10.32
CA ILE A 87 -22.04 6.19 -11.43
C ILE A 87 -21.15 7.03 -12.34
N ALA A 88 -20.31 7.91 -11.77
CA ALA A 88 -19.40 8.73 -12.56
C ALA A 88 -18.46 7.87 -13.43
N LEU A 89 -17.92 6.77 -12.90
CA LEU A 89 -17.01 5.90 -13.64
C LEU A 89 -17.69 5.06 -14.71
N THR A 90 -18.93 4.62 -14.47
CA THR A 90 -19.67 3.80 -15.43
C THR A 90 -20.29 4.63 -16.54
N ASP A 91 -20.75 5.86 -16.22
CA ASP A 91 -21.54 6.67 -17.14
C ASP A 91 -20.68 7.68 -17.92
N PHE A 92 -19.49 8.06 -17.41
CA PHE A 92 -18.61 9.01 -18.10
C PHE A 92 -18.10 8.49 -19.46
N VAL A 93 -18.06 7.17 -19.65
CA VAL A 93 -17.64 6.57 -20.92
C VAL A 93 -18.61 6.91 -22.07
N GLU A 94 -19.92 7.03 -21.82
CA GLU A 94 -20.90 7.44 -22.83
C GLU A 94 -20.68 8.88 -23.33
N ALA A 95 -20.22 9.79 -22.48
CA ALA A 95 -20.15 11.22 -22.80
C ALA A 95 -18.93 11.60 -23.69
N ASP A 96 -17.80 10.89 -23.54
CA ASP A 96 -16.56 11.11 -24.31
C ASP A 96 -16.68 10.56 -25.75
N HIS A 97 -17.25 9.38 -25.96
CA HIS A 97 -17.32 8.80 -27.31
C HIS A 97 -18.31 9.51 -28.25
N SER A 98 -19.33 10.19 -27.73
CA SER A 98 -20.28 10.95 -28.55
C SER A 98 -19.75 12.34 -28.97
N SER A 99 -18.61 12.79 -28.44
CA SER A 99 -18.13 14.18 -28.60
C SER A 99 -16.75 14.32 -29.24
N ARG A 100 -16.17 13.23 -29.78
CA ARG A 100 -15.01 13.30 -30.68
C ARG A 100 -15.49 13.49 -32.13
N PRO A 101 -14.97 14.48 -32.90
CA PRO A 101 -15.15 14.50 -34.35
C PRO A 101 -14.47 13.31 -35.04
#